data_AF-A0A061P4T2-F1
#
_entry.id   AF-A0A061P4T2-F1
#
_cell.length_a   1.000
_cell.length_b   1.000
_cell.length_c   1.000
_cell.angle_alpha   90.00
_cell.angle_beta   90.00
_cell.angle_gamma   90.00
#
_symmetry.space_group_name_H-M   'P 1'
#
loop_
_entity.id
_entity.type
_entity.pdbx_description
1 polymer ?
#
loop_
_entity_poly.entity_id
_entity_poly.type
_entity_poly.pdbx_seq_one_letter_code
_entity_poly.pdbx_strand_id
1 'polypeptide(L)'
;MIVFSFIPVGLIVESTSQMFGEPFQVVLSDVLFNFRIGQSFVATVALVIVALIWRYAVRNDNLLAWLQMIPTVGLFIAASWSSHAASLADTGFYLNTLHFLAAAFWAGTLLIVGFFSVKEHDGWESFFNWFTPFAIGVVLVMIGTGIGMMLLITPEYTNSWLMTYGQMQLLKHMLFVPLVLYGFAHGFLMKRRINNGLSDNKVRASMRMESVLLVAIFLVTAGMVEQEPPHEVAQTLYFEEKSELGMYWITDEFWGDDQIVWSSPFQPLYYLQPDCSCLHYSLSTSETARVCGQCQYTYSCSSFVYTLHS
;
A
#
# COMPACT_ATOMS: atom_id res chain seq x y z
N MET A 1 -23.58 7.17 -0.86
CA MET A 1 -22.44 7.28 -1.80
C MET A 1 -22.14 8.75 -2.09
N ILE A 2 -22.94 9.48 -2.89
CA ILE A 2 -22.64 10.89 -3.25
C ILE A 2 -22.55 11.84 -2.04
N VAL A 3 -23.46 11.69 -1.06
CA VAL A 3 -23.45 12.52 0.15
C VAL A 3 -22.17 12.30 0.97
N PHE A 4 -21.75 11.04 1.13
CA PHE A 4 -20.54 10.70 1.88
C PHE A 4 -19.26 11.10 1.14
N SER A 5 -19.24 11.05 -0.20
CA SER A 5 -18.09 11.50 -0.99
C SER A 5 -17.88 13.02 -0.95
N PHE A 6 -18.88 13.80 -0.50
CA PHE A 6 -18.71 15.24 -0.31
C PHE A 6 -17.95 15.58 0.98
N ILE A 7 -17.92 14.69 1.98
CA ILE A 7 -17.29 14.93 3.29
C ILE A 7 -15.86 15.47 3.16
N PRO A 8 -14.90 14.82 2.46
CA PRO A 8 -13.53 15.33 2.38
C PRO A 8 -13.45 16.70 1.68
N VAL A 9 -14.30 16.95 0.68
CA VAL A 9 -14.36 18.27 0.02
C VAL A 9 -14.90 19.32 0.99
N GLY A 10 -15.96 19.00 1.74
CA GLY A 10 -16.56 19.90 2.73
C GLY A 10 -15.59 20.28 3.84
N LEU A 11 -14.80 19.33 4.34
CA LEU A 11 -13.78 19.57 5.36
C LEU A 11 -12.70 20.54 4.88
N ILE A 12 -12.25 20.42 3.63
CA ILE A 12 -11.27 21.34 3.03
C ILE A 12 -11.87 22.73 2.85
N VAL A 13 -13.13 22.83 2.42
CA VAL A 13 -13.82 24.12 2.28
C VAL A 13 -13.97 24.80 3.64
N GLU A 14 -14.35 24.05 4.67
CA GLU A 14 -14.49 24.57 6.03
C GLU A 14 -13.14 25.04 6.61
N SER A 15 -12.09 24.21 6.52
CA SER A 15 -10.77 24.57 7.04
C SER A 15 -10.17 25.78 6.31
N THR A 16 -10.32 25.85 4.98
CA THR A 16 -9.84 26.97 4.17
C THR A 16 -10.65 28.25 4.45
N SER A 17 -11.97 28.14 4.61
CA SER A 17 -12.83 29.28 4.97
C SER A 17 -12.45 29.85 6.34
N GLN A 18 -12.19 29.00 7.34
CA GLN A 18 -11.74 29.43 8.66
C GLN A 18 -10.33 30.07 8.62
N MET A 19 -9.43 29.52 7.81
CA MET A 19 -8.04 30.02 7.70
C MET A 19 -7.97 31.41 7.07
N PHE A 20 -8.76 31.66 6.02
CA PHE A 20 -8.71 32.93 5.26
C PHE A 20 -9.82 33.93 5.62
N GLY A 21 -10.80 33.52 6.44
CA GLY A 21 -11.93 34.38 6.83
C GLY A 21 -12.94 34.64 5.69
N GLU A 22 -12.87 33.86 4.62
CA GLU A 22 -13.72 34.00 3.44
C GLU A 22 -15.06 33.25 3.58
N PRO A 23 -16.16 33.74 2.99
CA PRO A 23 -17.46 33.05 3.05
C PRO A 23 -17.41 31.64 2.46
N PHE A 24 -18.07 30.68 3.12
CA PHE A 24 -18.09 29.28 2.70
C PHE A 24 -18.47 29.09 1.22
N GLN A 25 -19.42 29.85 0.68
CA GLN A 25 -19.84 29.70 -0.73
C GLN A 25 -18.73 30.09 -1.71
N VAL A 26 -17.91 31.09 -1.37
CA VAL A 26 -16.80 31.56 -2.21
C VAL A 26 -15.71 30.49 -2.24
N VAL A 27 -15.32 30.00 -1.07
CA VAL A 27 -14.33 28.93 -0.93
C VAL A 27 -14.83 27.62 -1.55
N LEU A 28 -16.11 27.29 -1.42
CA LEU A 28 -16.70 26.11 -2.06
C LEU A 28 -16.54 26.15 -3.58
N SER A 29 -16.84 27.30 -4.21
CA SER A 29 -16.66 27.46 -5.65
C SER A 29 -15.19 27.32 -6.04
N ASP A 30 -14.29 27.93 -5.27
CA ASP A 30 -12.85 27.85 -5.52
C ASP A 30 -12.33 26.41 -5.41
N VAL A 31 -12.67 25.71 -4.33
CA VAL A 31 -12.29 24.30 -4.13
C VAL A 31 -12.87 23.41 -5.23
N LEU A 32 -14.13 23.57 -5.62
CA LEU A 32 -14.76 22.70 -6.63
C LEU A 32 -14.12 22.83 -8.02
N PHE A 33 -13.68 24.03 -8.40
CA PHE A 33 -13.24 24.29 -9.78
C PHE A 33 -11.73 24.49 -9.92
N ASN A 34 -11.01 24.87 -8.86
CA ASN A 34 -9.57 25.12 -8.90
C ASN A 34 -8.74 24.06 -8.17
N PHE A 35 -9.31 23.32 -7.20
CA PHE A 35 -8.58 22.28 -6.47
C PHE A 35 -8.77 20.92 -7.13
N ARG A 36 -7.70 20.12 -7.23
CA ARG A 36 -7.74 18.77 -7.85
C ARG A 36 -8.76 17.85 -7.18
N ILE A 37 -8.90 17.93 -5.86
CA ILE A 37 -9.89 17.13 -5.11
C ILE A 37 -11.33 17.51 -5.45
N GLY A 38 -11.62 18.80 -5.61
CA GLY A 38 -12.94 19.28 -6.02
C GLY A 38 -13.26 18.92 -7.46
N GLN A 39 -12.31 19.10 -8.39
CA GLN A 39 -12.47 18.68 -9.79
C GLN A 39 -12.71 17.17 -9.91
N SER A 40 -11.97 16.35 -9.14
CA SER A 40 -12.15 14.90 -9.05
C SER A 40 -13.54 14.53 -8.53
N PHE A 41 -14.04 15.24 -7.50
CA PHE A 41 -15.39 15.06 -6.98
C PHE A 41 -16.46 15.41 -8.03
N VAL A 42 -16.33 16.55 -8.72
CA VAL A 42 -17.27 16.96 -9.79
C VAL A 42 -17.28 15.92 -10.92
N ALA A 43 -16.10 15.49 -11.38
CA ALA A 43 -15.97 14.45 -12.40
C ALA A 43 -16.64 13.13 -11.96
N THR A 44 -16.42 12.73 -10.70
CA THR A 44 -17.05 11.53 -10.11
C THR A 44 -18.56 11.64 -10.12
N VAL A 45 -19.13 12.75 -9.64
CA VAL A 45 -20.59 12.97 -9.64
C VAL A 45 -21.16 12.92 -11.06
N ALA A 46 -20.50 13.61 -12.01
CA ALA A 46 -20.92 13.61 -13.42
C ALA A 46 -20.90 12.18 -14.02
N LEU A 47 -19.82 11.43 -13.80
CA LEU A 47 -19.68 10.07 -14.29
C LEU A 47 -20.69 9.10 -13.66
N VAL A 48 -21.01 9.25 -12.37
CA VAL A 48 -22.08 8.48 -11.71
C VAL A 48 -23.43 8.78 -12.35
N ILE A 49 -23.76 10.05 -12.59
CA ILE A 49 -25.02 10.45 -13.25
C ILE A 49 -25.09 9.83 -14.66
N VAL A 50 -24.02 9.94 -15.44
CA VAL A 50 -23.93 9.32 -16.78
C VAL A 50 -24.12 7.82 -16.69
N ALA A 51 -23.45 7.13 -15.75
CA ALA A 51 -23.58 5.69 -15.58
C ALA A 51 -25.02 5.26 -15.23
N LEU A 52 -25.72 6.03 -14.39
CA LEU A 52 -27.10 5.75 -14.00
C LEU A 52 -28.09 6.00 -15.15
N ILE A 53 -27.94 7.11 -15.88
CA ILE A 53 -28.76 7.41 -17.07
C ILE A 53 -28.54 6.33 -18.13
N TRP A 54 -27.28 5.96 -18.40
CA TRP A 54 -26.94 4.92 -19.36
C TRP A 54 -27.56 3.58 -18.97
N ARG A 55 -27.46 3.18 -17.69
CA ARG A 55 -28.06 1.95 -17.18
C ARG A 55 -29.57 1.91 -17.41
N TYR A 56 -30.25 3.03 -17.21
CA TYR A 56 -31.69 3.12 -17.44
C TYR A 56 -32.05 3.06 -18.93
N ALA A 57 -31.33 3.81 -19.78
CA ALA A 57 -31.58 3.91 -21.22
C ALA A 57 -31.35 2.59 -21.96
N VAL A 58 -30.38 1.80 -21.51
CA VAL A 58 -29.85 0.63 -22.26
C VAL A 58 -30.28 -0.70 -21.63
N ARG A 59 -31.24 -0.69 -20.69
CA ARG A 59 -31.63 -1.88 -19.90
C ARG A 59 -31.97 -3.15 -20.69
N ASN A 60 -32.35 -3.01 -21.97
CA ASN A 60 -32.80 -4.11 -22.84
C ASN A 60 -31.79 -4.50 -23.93
N ASP A 61 -30.66 -3.81 -24.06
CA ASP A 61 -29.67 -4.08 -25.11
C ASP A 61 -28.34 -4.55 -24.49
N ASN A 62 -28.02 -5.83 -24.72
CA ASN A 62 -26.84 -6.46 -24.14
C ASN A 62 -25.52 -5.90 -24.69
N LEU A 63 -25.48 -5.45 -25.96
CA LEU A 63 -24.25 -4.93 -26.55
C LEU A 63 -23.93 -3.54 -26.00
N LEU A 64 -24.94 -2.66 -25.96
CA LEU A 64 -24.75 -1.32 -25.40
C LEU A 64 -24.60 -1.35 -23.86
N ALA A 65 -25.07 -2.41 -23.18
CA ALA A 65 -24.85 -2.60 -21.75
C ALA A 65 -23.35 -2.76 -21.41
N TRP A 66 -22.55 -3.38 -22.29
CA TRP A 66 -21.10 -3.48 -22.09
C TRP A 66 -20.41 -2.11 -22.11
N LEU A 67 -20.94 -1.14 -22.85
CA LEU A 67 -20.39 0.23 -22.87
C LEU A 67 -20.53 0.97 -21.53
N GLN A 68 -21.34 0.45 -20.60
CA GLN A 68 -21.41 0.97 -19.22
C GLN A 68 -20.08 0.81 -18.46
N MET A 69 -19.17 -0.04 -18.95
CA MET A 69 -17.80 -0.09 -18.42
C MET A 69 -17.04 1.23 -18.60
N ILE A 70 -17.35 2.02 -19.63
CA ILE A 70 -16.64 3.29 -19.92
C ILE A 70 -16.76 4.28 -18.76
N PRO A 71 -17.97 4.71 -18.32
CA PRO A 71 -18.08 5.62 -17.19
C PRO A 71 -17.57 4.97 -15.89
N THR A 72 -17.69 3.65 -15.76
CA THR A 72 -17.18 2.92 -14.58
C THR A 72 -15.65 3.00 -14.48
N VAL A 73 -14.92 2.74 -15.59
CA VAL A 73 -13.46 2.94 -15.66
C VAL A 73 -13.11 4.42 -15.44
N GLY A 74 -13.92 5.33 -15.98
CA GLY A 74 -13.80 6.76 -15.73
C GLY A 74 -13.82 7.12 -14.24
N LEU A 75 -14.60 6.43 -13.41
CA LEU A 75 -14.64 6.68 -11.96
C LEU A 75 -13.29 6.37 -11.28
N PHE A 76 -12.62 5.29 -11.68
CA PHE A 76 -11.29 4.95 -11.14
C PHE A 76 -10.23 5.97 -11.58
N ILE A 77 -10.34 6.47 -12.80
CA ILE A 77 -9.48 7.53 -13.33
C ILE A 77 -9.71 8.84 -12.56
N ALA A 78 -10.98 9.24 -12.37
CA ALA A 78 -11.34 10.44 -11.64
C ALA A 78 -10.86 10.39 -10.19
N ALA A 79 -11.03 9.26 -9.51
CA ALA A 79 -10.52 9.05 -8.15
C ALA A 79 -8.98 9.10 -8.08
N SER A 80 -8.30 8.57 -9.10
CA SER A 80 -6.83 8.59 -9.15
C SER A 80 -6.25 9.98 -9.40
N TRP A 81 -7.01 10.87 -10.04
CA TRP A 81 -6.61 12.26 -10.31
C TRP A 81 -6.36 13.08 -9.05
N SER A 82 -7.07 12.79 -7.97
CA SER A 82 -6.92 13.46 -6.66
C SER A 82 -6.08 12.64 -5.66
N SER A 83 -5.41 11.58 -6.12
CA SER A 83 -4.56 10.76 -5.24
C SER A 83 -3.26 11.46 -4.85
N HIS A 84 -2.71 11.09 -3.68
CA HIS A 84 -1.38 11.53 -3.23
C HIS A 84 -0.28 11.22 -4.25
N ALA A 85 -0.34 10.06 -4.90
CA ALA A 85 0.62 9.72 -5.95
C ALA A 85 0.58 10.75 -7.10
N ALA A 86 -0.61 11.18 -7.50
CA ALA A 86 -0.80 12.13 -8.60
C ALA A 86 -0.33 13.56 -8.27
N SER A 87 -0.25 13.95 -6.99
CA SER A 87 0.32 15.24 -6.59
C SER A 87 1.85 15.26 -6.60
N LEU A 88 2.51 14.10 -6.47
CA LEU A 88 3.97 14.01 -6.42
C LEU A 88 4.60 13.97 -7.81
N ALA A 89 4.00 13.22 -8.74
CA ALA A 89 4.49 13.09 -10.10
C ALA A 89 3.37 12.67 -11.05
N ASP A 90 3.49 13.08 -12.32
CA ASP A 90 2.57 12.62 -13.37
C ASP A 90 2.55 11.10 -13.49
N THR A 91 3.70 10.44 -13.27
CA THR A 91 3.80 8.97 -13.23
C THR A 91 2.99 8.36 -12.09
N GLY A 92 2.86 9.07 -10.97
CA GLY A 92 2.05 8.63 -9.82
C GLY A 92 0.56 8.52 -10.15
N PHE A 93 0.03 9.40 -11.00
CA PHE A 93 -1.34 9.26 -11.51
C PHE A 93 -1.55 7.95 -12.27
N TYR A 94 -0.64 7.61 -13.19
CA TYR A 94 -0.74 6.38 -13.98
C TYR A 94 -0.55 5.13 -13.10
N LEU A 95 0.42 5.16 -12.18
CA LEU A 95 0.67 4.08 -11.24
C LEU A 95 -0.57 3.82 -10.37
N ASN A 96 -1.16 4.87 -9.79
CA ASN A 96 -2.36 4.75 -8.96
C ASN A 96 -3.57 4.26 -9.77
N THR A 97 -3.77 4.80 -10.97
CA THR A 97 -4.88 4.38 -11.86
C THR A 97 -4.79 2.90 -12.20
N LEU A 98 -3.62 2.43 -12.63
CA LEU A 98 -3.41 1.03 -12.98
C LEU A 98 -3.52 0.11 -11.76
N HIS A 99 -2.96 0.53 -10.62
CA HIS A 99 -3.07 -0.23 -9.37
C HIS A 99 -4.54 -0.39 -8.94
N PHE A 100 -5.30 0.71 -8.96
CA PHE A 100 -6.69 0.71 -8.52
C PHE A 100 -7.59 -0.10 -9.46
N LEU A 101 -7.39 0.01 -10.78
CA LEU A 101 -8.11 -0.82 -11.75
C LEU A 101 -7.77 -2.31 -11.61
N ALA A 102 -6.49 -2.65 -11.43
CA ALA A 102 -6.06 -4.03 -11.22
C ALA A 102 -6.69 -4.62 -9.95
N ALA A 103 -6.67 -3.87 -8.84
CA ALA A 103 -7.33 -4.25 -7.60
C ALA A 103 -8.84 -4.42 -7.79
N ALA A 104 -9.50 -3.49 -8.48
CA ALA A 104 -10.94 -3.54 -8.71
C ALA A 104 -11.37 -4.74 -9.56
N PHE A 105 -10.66 -5.04 -10.64
CA PHE A 105 -10.99 -6.19 -11.49
C PHE A 105 -10.73 -7.52 -10.79
N TRP A 106 -9.62 -7.63 -10.06
CA TRP A 106 -9.29 -8.85 -9.33
C TRP A 106 -10.23 -9.08 -8.14
N ALA A 107 -10.26 -8.12 -7.21
CA ALA A 107 -11.03 -8.23 -5.98
C ALA A 107 -12.54 -8.17 -6.24
N GLY A 108 -12.98 -7.32 -7.17
CA GLY A 108 -14.40 -7.21 -7.54
C GLY A 108 -14.94 -8.51 -8.10
N THR A 109 -14.18 -9.19 -8.95
CA THR A 109 -14.58 -10.51 -9.47
C THR A 109 -14.66 -11.54 -8.34
N LEU A 110 -13.65 -11.61 -7.46
CA LEU A 110 -13.66 -12.55 -6.32
C LEU A 110 -14.82 -12.30 -5.37
N LEU A 111 -15.11 -11.04 -5.04
CA LEU A 111 -16.19 -10.68 -4.13
C LEU A 111 -17.56 -11.03 -4.73
N ILE A 112 -17.79 -10.67 -6.00
CA ILE A 112 -19.05 -10.99 -6.68
C ILE A 112 -19.25 -12.50 -6.79
N VAL A 113 -18.24 -13.24 -7.24
CA VAL A 113 -18.35 -14.70 -7.38
C VAL A 113 -18.46 -15.38 -6.02
N GLY A 114 -17.65 -15.00 -5.03
CA GLY A 114 -17.63 -15.63 -3.70
C GLY A 114 -18.93 -15.42 -2.91
N PHE A 115 -19.54 -14.24 -2.98
CA PHE A 115 -20.74 -13.93 -2.20
C PHE A 115 -22.05 -14.10 -2.98
N PHE A 116 -22.05 -13.86 -4.29
CA PHE A 116 -23.28 -13.77 -5.08
C PHE A 116 -23.41 -14.88 -6.15
N SER A 117 -22.52 -15.87 -6.23
CA SER A 117 -22.77 -17.06 -7.07
C SER A 117 -23.95 -17.85 -6.50
N VAL A 118 -25.05 -17.97 -7.25
CA VAL A 118 -26.31 -18.54 -6.76
C VAL A 118 -26.47 -20.03 -7.09
N LYS A 119 -25.91 -20.55 -8.20
CA LYS A 119 -26.23 -21.93 -8.65
C LYS A 119 -25.11 -22.95 -8.37
N GLU A 120 -25.50 -24.11 -7.83
CA GLU A 120 -24.63 -25.22 -7.42
C GLU A 120 -24.11 -26.09 -8.60
N HIS A 121 -24.05 -25.53 -9.81
CA HIS A 121 -23.58 -26.23 -11.02
C HIS A 121 -22.84 -25.34 -12.01
N ASP A 122 -22.49 -24.11 -11.62
CA ASP A 122 -21.91 -23.12 -12.53
C ASP A 122 -20.41 -23.37 -12.73
N GLY A 123 -20.08 -24.31 -13.63
CA GLY A 123 -18.81 -24.35 -14.39
C GLY A 123 -17.55 -23.85 -13.69
N TRP A 124 -17.29 -24.24 -12.44
CA TRP A 124 -16.14 -23.75 -11.67
C TRP A 124 -14.82 -23.97 -12.40
N GLU A 125 -14.70 -25.11 -13.07
CA GLU A 125 -13.56 -25.39 -13.93
C GLU A 125 -13.40 -24.35 -15.05
N SER A 126 -14.50 -23.98 -15.73
CA SER A 126 -14.50 -22.92 -16.74
C SER A 126 -14.10 -21.57 -16.14
N PHE A 127 -14.64 -21.22 -14.96
CA PHE A 127 -14.25 -20.01 -14.24
C PHE A 127 -12.75 -19.97 -13.95
N PHE A 128 -12.19 -21.00 -13.31
CA PHE A 128 -10.76 -21.06 -13.00
C PHE A 128 -9.88 -21.19 -14.27
N ASN A 129 -10.42 -21.60 -15.41
CA ASN A 129 -9.66 -21.66 -16.66
C ASN A 129 -9.34 -20.28 -17.23
N TRP A 130 -10.28 -19.34 -17.19
CA TRP A 130 -10.02 -17.97 -17.64
C TRP A 130 -9.56 -17.06 -16.49
N PHE A 131 -10.10 -17.24 -15.28
CA PHE A 131 -9.84 -16.34 -14.17
C PHE A 131 -8.44 -16.49 -13.60
N THR A 132 -7.90 -17.71 -13.49
CA THR A 132 -6.53 -17.91 -12.96
C THR A 132 -5.46 -17.15 -13.77
N PRO A 133 -5.35 -17.30 -15.10
CA PRO A 133 -4.36 -16.53 -15.87
C PRO A 133 -4.65 -15.03 -15.87
N PHE A 134 -5.92 -14.62 -15.88
CA PHE A 134 -6.32 -13.21 -15.74
C PHE A 134 -5.84 -12.62 -14.41
N ALA A 135 -6.15 -13.30 -13.30
CA ALA A 135 -5.78 -12.92 -11.93
C ALA A 135 -4.26 -12.79 -11.78
N ILE A 136 -3.48 -13.73 -12.33
CA ILE A 136 -2.02 -13.64 -12.32
C ILE A 136 -1.56 -12.35 -13.03
N GLY A 137 -2.08 -12.07 -14.23
CA GLY A 137 -1.73 -10.86 -14.97
C GLY A 137 -2.03 -9.57 -14.20
N VAL A 138 -3.26 -9.43 -13.68
CA VAL A 138 -3.65 -8.22 -12.93
C VAL A 138 -2.93 -8.10 -11.58
N VAL A 139 -2.64 -9.21 -10.90
CA VAL A 139 -1.85 -9.20 -9.66
C VAL A 139 -0.41 -8.76 -9.93
N LEU A 140 0.21 -9.19 -11.03
CA LEU A 140 1.54 -8.73 -11.42
C LEU A 140 1.56 -7.22 -11.72
N VAL A 141 0.54 -6.71 -12.43
CA VAL A 141 0.37 -5.26 -12.66
C VAL A 141 0.21 -4.53 -11.33
N MET A 142 -0.62 -5.04 -10.42
CA MET A 142 -0.85 -4.46 -9.10
C MET A 142 0.42 -4.45 -8.24
N ILE A 143 1.23 -5.51 -8.26
CA ILE A 143 2.52 -5.56 -7.56
C ILE A 143 3.48 -4.53 -8.16
N GLY A 144 3.64 -4.52 -9.49
CA GLY A 144 4.58 -3.59 -10.16
C GLY A 144 4.21 -2.12 -9.91
N THR A 145 2.93 -1.78 -10.06
CA THR A 145 2.43 -0.43 -9.76
C THR A 145 2.48 -0.10 -8.28
N GLY A 146 2.24 -1.07 -7.39
CA GLY A 146 2.34 -0.92 -5.94
C GLY A 146 3.78 -0.63 -5.49
N ILE A 147 4.77 -1.33 -6.05
CA ILE A 147 6.19 -1.03 -5.81
C ILE A 147 6.53 0.36 -6.35
N GLY A 148 6.08 0.70 -7.56
CA GLY A 148 6.28 2.04 -8.13
C GLY A 148 5.72 3.15 -7.24
N MET A 149 4.51 2.97 -6.70
CA MET A 149 3.93 3.92 -5.74
C MET A 149 4.67 3.93 -4.41
N MET A 150 5.11 2.77 -3.90
CA MET A 150 5.92 2.72 -2.68
C MET A 150 7.21 3.53 -2.82
N LEU A 151 7.90 3.41 -3.96
CA LEU A 151 9.13 4.17 -4.20
C LEU A 151 8.89 5.68 -4.36
N LEU A 152 7.69 6.07 -4.80
CA LEU A 152 7.31 7.48 -4.97
C LEU A 152 6.81 8.10 -3.66
N ILE A 153 5.99 7.37 -2.91
CA ILE A 153 5.28 7.87 -1.73
C ILE A 153 6.13 7.68 -0.47
N THR A 154 6.83 6.56 -0.36
CA THR A 154 7.58 6.15 0.84
C THR A 154 8.98 5.68 0.44
N PRO A 155 9.83 6.59 -0.09
CA PRO A 155 11.19 6.23 -0.52
C PRO A 155 12.00 5.65 0.66
N GLU A 156 11.75 6.15 1.86
CA GLU A 156 12.35 5.67 3.11
C GLU A 156 11.51 4.59 3.81
N TYR A 157 11.27 3.47 3.13
CA TYR A 157 10.31 2.46 3.59
C TYR A 157 10.51 1.99 5.04
N THR A 158 11.75 1.74 5.47
CA THR A 158 12.01 1.29 6.86
C THR A 158 11.82 2.41 7.88
N ASN A 159 12.28 3.62 7.56
CA ASN A 159 12.17 4.77 8.48
C ASN A 159 10.72 5.19 8.64
N SER A 160 9.89 4.99 7.61
CA SER A 160 8.45 5.26 7.66
C SER A 160 7.72 4.48 8.76
N TRP A 161 8.28 3.38 9.28
CA TRP A 161 7.66 2.59 10.36
C TRP A 161 7.58 3.32 11.69
N LEU A 162 8.26 4.46 11.82
CA LEU A 162 8.09 5.36 12.95
C LEU A 162 6.71 6.02 12.97
N MET A 163 6.08 6.11 11.80
CA MET A 163 4.78 6.74 11.58
C MET A 163 3.69 5.69 11.40
N THR A 164 2.46 6.07 11.73
CA THR A 164 1.29 5.19 11.57
C THR A 164 1.11 4.77 10.12
N TYR A 165 1.43 5.66 9.17
CA TYR A 165 1.34 5.38 7.74
C TYR A 165 2.22 4.19 7.34
N GLY A 166 3.50 4.22 7.69
CA GLY A 166 4.45 3.16 7.34
C GLY A 166 4.13 1.83 8.02
N GLN A 167 3.58 1.86 9.24
CA GLN A 167 3.10 0.66 9.92
C GLN A 167 1.89 0.04 9.24
N MET A 168 0.91 0.84 8.84
CA MET A 168 -0.23 0.33 8.06
C MET A 168 0.19 -0.16 6.69
N GLN A 169 1.17 0.47 6.06
CA GLN A 169 1.76 -0.01 4.81
C GLN A 169 2.44 -1.37 5.01
N LEU A 170 3.21 -1.56 6.09
CA LEU A 170 3.80 -2.84 6.44
C LEU A 170 2.73 -3.91 6.69
N LEU A 171 1.68 -3.58 7.46
CA LEU A 171 0.55 -4.47 7.73
C LEU A 171 -0.14 -4.89 6.43
N LYS A 172 -0.34 -3.94 5.50
CA LYS A 172 -0.89 -4.22 4.16
C LYS A 172 -0.05 -5.25 3.42
N HIS A 173 1.28 -5.10 3.43
CA HIS A 173 2.18 -6.09 2.82
C HIS A 173 2.11 -7.46 3.51
N MET A 174 2.08 -7.49 4.84
CA MET A 174 1.94 -8.72 5.63
C MET A 174 0.62 -9.46 5.36
N LEU A 175 -0.48 -8.75 5.12
CA LEU A 175 -1.77 -9.34 4.74
C LEU A 175 -1.80 -9.78 3.27
N PHE A 176 -1.09 -9.05 2.40
CA PHE A 176 -1.06 -9.33 0.98
C PHE A 176 -0.29 -10.61 0.63
N VAL A 177 0.83 -10.88 1.30
CA VAL A 177 1.64 -12.11 1.09
C VAL A 177 0.82 -13.40 1.26
N PRO A 178 0.14 -13.67 2.40
CA PRO A 178 -0.66 -14.87 2.57
C PRO A 178 -1.85 -14.90 1.61
N LEU A 179 -2.43 -13.76 1.24
CA LEU A 179 -3.49 -13.69 0.24
C LEU A 179 -3.01 -14.16 -1.14
N VAL A 180 -1.84 -13.70 -1.61
CA VAL A 180 -1.27 -14.14 -2.89
C VAL A 180 -0.91 -15.61 -2.86
N LEU A 181 -0.29 -16.09 -1.76
CA LEU A 181 0.02 -17.52 -1.60
C LEU A 181 -1.24 -18.38 -1.62
N TYR A 182 -2.28 -17.93 -0.93
CA TYR A 182 -3.58 -18.61 -0.91
C TYR A 182 -4.21 -18.62 -2.31
N GLY A 183 -4.29 -17.48 -2.99
CA GLY A 183 -4.84 -17.36 -4.34
C GLY A 183 -4.06 -18.17 -5.38
N PHE A 184 -2.73 -18.24 -5.26
CA PHE A 184 -1.90 -19.09 -6.11
C PHE A 184 -2.19 -20.57 -5.86
N ALA A 185 -2.15 -21.01 -4.60
CA ALA A 185 -2.49 -22.39 -4.26
C ALA A 185 -3.92 -22.74 -4.74
N HIS A 186 -4.86 -21.83 -4.57
CA HIS A 186 -6.23 -22.00 -4.99
C HIS A 186 -6.36 -22.12 -6.52
N GLY A 187 -5.72 -21.23 -7.28
CA GLY A 187 -5.78 -21.23 -8.74
C GLY A 187 -5.30 -22.52 -9.41
N PHE A 188 -4.31 -23.22 -8.81
CA PHE A 188 -3.75 -24.47 -9.33
C PHE A 188 -4.35 -25.72 -8.69
N LEU A 189 -4.53 -25.75 -7.36
CA LEU A 189 -4.98 -26.95 -6.65
C LEU A 189 -6.51 -27.10 -6.67
N MET A 190 -7.28 -26.02 -6.80
CA MET A 190 -8.74 -26.09 -6.72
C MET A 190 -9.35 -26.87 -7.88
N LYS A 191 -8.80 -26.73 -9.10
CA LYS A 191 -9.22 -27.53 -10.27
C LYS A 191 -9.11 -29.04 -10.00
N ARG A 192 -7.99 -29.48 -9.43
CA ARG A 192 -7.78 -30.88 -9.06
C ARG A 192 -8.74 -31.34 -7.97
N ARG A 193 -9.03 -30.49 -6.97
CA ARG A 193 -9.96 -30.81 -5.89
C ARG A 193 -11.41 -30.90 -6.39
N ILE A 194 -11.83 -30.02 -7.28
CA ILE A 194 -13.14 -30.06 -7.93
C ILE A 194 -13.29 -31.38 -8.71
N ASN A 195 -12.29 -31.75 -9.50
CA ASN A 195 -12.30 -33.01 -10.26
C ASN A 195 -12.30 -34.26 -9.35
N ASN A 196 -11.83 -34.13 -8.11
CA ASN A 196 -11.89 -35.18 -7.09
C ASN A 196 -13.17 -35.14 -6.23
N GLY A 197 -14.21 -34.40 -6.66
CA GLY A 197 -15.51 -34.38 -5.99
C GLY A 197 -15.65 -33.38 -4.85
N LEU A 198 -14.85 -32.31 -4.83
CA LEU A 198 -15.04 -31.22 -3.86
C LEU A 198 -16.39 -30.52 -4.11
N SER A 199 -17.24 -30.47 -3.09
CA SER A 199 -18.53 -29.79 -3.16
C SER A 199 -18.40 -28.28 -3.44
N ASP A 200 -19.28 -27.75 -4.27
CA ASP A 200 -19.42 -26.32 -4.60
C ASP A 200 -19.45 -25.40 -3.38
N ASN A 201 -20.11 -25.82 -2.30
CA ASN A 201 -20.18 -25.04 -1.07
C ASN A 201 -18.79 -24.82 -0.42
N LYS A 202 -17.87 -25.76 -0.57
CA LYS A 202 -16.48 -25.62 -0.11
C LYS A 202 -15.66 -24.71 -1.03
N VAL A 203 -15.91 -24.74 -2.34
CA VAL A 203 -15.29 -23.82 -3.31
C VAL A 203 -15.71 -22.38 -3.00
N ARG A 204 -17.02 -22.15 -2.81
CA ARG A 204 -17.55 -20.84 -2.43
C ARG A 204 -17.01 -20.34 -1.09
N ALA A 205 -16.95 -21.21 -0.08
CA ALA A 205 -16.37 -20.85 1.21
C ALA A 205 -14.90 -20.42 1.08
N SER A 206 -14.12 -21.10 0.24
CA SER A 206 -12.73 -20.74 -0.08
C SER A 206 -12.63 -19.34 -0.70
N MET A 207 -13.45 -19.03 -1.71
CA MET A 207 -13.48 -17.70 -2.33
C MET A 207 -13.93 -16.58 -1.38
N ARG A 208 -14.87 -16.88 -0.46
CA ARG A 208 -15.29 -15.93 0.57
C ARG A 208 -14.14 -15.60 1.51
N MET A 209 -13.33 -16.58 1.89
CA MET A 209 -12.15 -16.34 2.73
C MET A 209 -11.14 -15.41 2.04
N GLU A 210 -10.87 -15.60 0.74
CA GLU A 210 -10.04 -14.67 -0.03
C GLU A 210 -10.63 -13.25 -0.05
N SER A 211 -11.94 -13.16 -0.26
CA SER A 211 -12.65 -11.89 -0.30
C SER A 211 -12.63 -11.16 1.05
N VAL A 212 -12.70 -11.88 2.16
CA VAL A 212 -12.59 -11.30 3.51
C VAL A 212 -11.20 -10.74 3.75
N LEU A 213 -10.14 -11.45 3.34
CA LEU A 213 -8.76 -10.94 3.42
C LEU A 213 -8.58 -9.69 2.54
N LEU A 214 -9.15 -9.67 1.34
CA LEU A 214 -9.17 -8.49 0.47
C LEU A 214 -9.86 -7.30 1.12
N VAL A 215 -11.02 -7.51 1.75
CA VAL A 215 -11.71 -6.45 2.49
C VAL A 215 -10.85 -5.94 3.64
N ALA A 216 -10.17 -6.81 4.39
CA ALA A 216 -9.26 -6.39 5.44
C ALA A 216 -8.11 -5.51 4.91
N ILE A 217 -7.52 -5.87 3.76
CA ILE A 217 -6.50 -5.05 3.07
C ILE A 217 -7.06 -3.68 2.65
N PHE A 218 -8.28 -3.63 2.14
CA PHE A 218 -8.93 -2.37 1.78
C PHE A 218 -9.24 -1.50 3.00
N LEU A 219 -9.61 -2.08 4.14
CA LEU A 219 -9.80 -1.33 5.39
C LEU A 219 -8.48 -0.71 5.88
N VAL A 220 -7.37 -1.45 5.84
CA VAL A 220 -6.04 -0.90 6.15
C VAL A 220 -5.70 0.23 5.17
N THR A 221 -5.96 0.04 3.88
CA THR A 221 -5.70 1.06 2.84
C THR A 221 -6.58 2.30 3.05
N ALA A 222 -7.83 2.15 3.47
CA ALA A 222 -8.72 3.27 3.76
C ALA A 222 -8.19 4.12 4.93
N GLY A 223 -7.68 3.48 5.99
CA GLY A 223 -7.00 4.20 7.08
C GLY A 223 -5.75 4.95 6.64
N MET A 224 -4.98 4.39 5.68
CA MET A 224 -3.81 5.07 5.12
C MET A 224 -4.16 6.32 4.29
N VAL A 225 -5.33 6.37 3.66
CA VAL A 225 -5.73 7.51 2.80
C VAL A 225 -5.95 8.80 3.60
N GLU A 226 -6.27 8.68 4.89
CA GLU A 226 -6.52 9.81 5.78
C GLU A 226 -5.25 10.38 6.42
N GLN A 227 -4.08 9.75 6.22
CA GLN A 227 -2.82 10.13 6.85
C GLN A 227 -1.88 10.84 5.87
N GLU A 228 -1.01 11.70 6.39
CA GLU A 228 0.02 12.33 5.57
C GLU A 228 1.07 11.28 5.18
N PRO A 229 1.36 11.09 3.88
CA PRO A 229 2.34 10.09 3.47
C PRO A 229 3.77 10.55 3.78
N PRO A 230 4.64 9.64 4.24
CA PRO A 230 6.00 9.96 4.64
C PRO A 230 6.94 9.99 3.42
N HIS A 231 6.84 11.08 2.64
CA HIS A 231 7.77 11.35 1.53
C HIS A 231 9.19 11.61 2.05
N GLU A 232 9.25 12.40 3.12
CA GLU A 232 10.46 12.74 3.89
C GLU A 232 10.14 12.47 5.35
N VAL A 233 10.63 11.36 5.91
CA VAL A 233 10.19 10.88 7.23
C VAL A 233 10.52 11.91 8.31
N ALA A 234 11.72 12.47 8.28
CA ALA A 234 12.17 13.47 9.24
C ALA A 234 11.33 14.76 9.18
N GLN A 235 10.97 15.22 7.98
CA GLN A 235 10.15 16.43 7.82
C GLN A 235 8.72 16.22 8.32
N THR A 236 8.14 15.05 8.01
CA THR A 236 6.75 14.76 8.36
C THR A 236 6.58 14.63 9.88
N LEU A 237 7.59 14.11 10.58
CA LEU A 237 7.62 13.99 12.04
C LEU A 237 7.71 15.33 12.80
N TYR A 238 7.91 16.47 12.12
CA TYR A 238 7.72 17.79 12.74
C TYR A 238 6.24 18.16 12.90
N PHE A 239 5.37 17.57 12.09
CA PHE A 239 3.94 17.92 12.04
C PHE A 239 3.04 16.76 12.50
N GLU A 240 3.48 15.51 12.35
CA GLU A 240 2.79 14.33 12.88
C GLU A 240 3.52 13.73 14.09
N GLU A 241 2.73 13.26 15.06
CA GLU A 241 3.25 12.52 16.21
C GLU A 241 3.75 11.13 15.80
N LYS A 242 4.81 10.67 16.47
CA LYS A 242 5.34 9.32 16.33
C LYS A 242 4.28 8.31 16.78
N SER A 243 4.16 7.21 16.06
CA SER A 243 3.25 6.12 16.44
C SER A 243 3.65 5.49 17.78
N GLU A 244 2.68 5.02 18.58
CA GLU A 244 2.94 4.37 19.87
C GLU A 244 3.92 3.18 19.75
N LEU A 245 3.78 2.38 18.69
CA LEU A 245 4.68 1.27 18.40
C LEU A 245 6.07 1.74 17.94
N GLY A 246 6.15 2.86 17.21
CA GLY A 246 7.42 3.45 16.79
C GLY A 246 8.24 3.94 17.99
N MET A 247 7.58 4.50 18.99
CA MET A 247 8.20 4.94 20.25
C MET A 247 8.82 3.79 21.06
N TYR A 248 8.31 2.56 20.91
CA TYR A 248 8.90 1.38 21.58
C TYR A 248 10.16 0.86 20.87
N TRP A 249 10.35 1.19 19.58
CA TRP A 249 11.45 0.65 18.75
C TRP A 249 12.64 1.59 18.63
N ILE A 250 12.55 2.78 19.22
CA ILE A 250 13.64 3.77 19.23
C ILE A 250 14.14 3.94 20.66
N THR A 251 15.46 3.93 20.83
CA THR A 251 16.10 4.05 22.14
C THR A 251 16.38 5.49 22.58
N ASP A 252 16.31 6.49 21.68
CA ASP A 252 16.65 7.88 21.99
C ASP A 252 15.70 8.92 21.35
N GLU A 253 15.58 10.09 21.99
CA GLU A 253 14.95 11.28 21.41
C GLU A 253 15.72 11.70 20.15
N PHE A 254 15.06 11.68 18.99
CA PHE A 254 15.63 12.14 17.73
C PHE A 254 14.98 13.46 17.28
N TRP A 255 15.81 14.34 16.72
CA TRP A 255 15.45 15.58 16.03
C TRP A 255 15.74 15.43 14.52
N GLY A 256 15.11 16.22 13.66
CA GLY A 256 14.97 15.92 12.22
C GLY A 256 16.25 15.83 11.37
N ASP A 257 17.45 15.98 11.93
CA ASP A 257 18.73 15.74 11.25
C ASP A 257 19.48 14.49 11.81
N ASP A 258 18.92 13.81 12.81
CA ASP A 258 19.57 12.71 13.51
C ASP A 258 19.50 11.39 12.73
N GLN A 259 20.58 10.61 12.78
CA GLN A 259 20.65 9.27 12.20
C GLN A 259 19.86 8.27 13.06
N ILE A 260 18.81 7.64 12.50
CA ILE A 260 18.03 6.63 13.21
C ILE A 260 18.83 5.32 13.25
N VAL A 261 19.38 5.00 14.42
CA VAL A 261 20.00 3.69 14.68
C VAL A 261 18.93 2.74 15.20
N TRP A 262 18.54 1.77 14.37
CA TRP A 262 17.60 0.73 14.78
C TRP A 262 18.31 -0.27 15.70
N SER A 263 17.96 -0.27 16.99
CA SER A 263 18.39 -1.31 17.93
C SER A 263 17.31 -2.38 18.04
N SER A 264 17.66 -3.66 17.86
CA SER A 264 16.72 -4.74 18.11
C SER A 264 16.46 -4.89 19.62
N PRO A 265 15.20 -5.11 20.06
CA PRO A 265 14.92 -5.47 21.45
C PRO A 265 15.47 -6.87 21.81
N PHE A 266 15.81 -7.67 20.78
CA PHE A 266 16.56 -8.90 20.94
C PHE A 266 18.03 -8.55 21.19
N GLN A 267 18.53 -8.80 22.41
CA GLN A 267 19.93 -8.61 22.72
C GLN A 267 20.79 -9.38 21.71
N PRO A 268 21.74 -8.74 21.02
CA PRO A 268 22.67 -9.46 20.16
C PRO A 268 23.48 -10.44 21.03
N LEU A 269 23.67 -11.67 20.53
CA LEU A 269 24.66 -12.58 21.09
C LEU A 269 26.02 -11.88 21.02
N TYR A 270 26.59 -11.53 22.17
CA TYR A 270 27.90 -10.92 22.28
C TYR A 270 28.95 -11.84 21.62
N TYR A 271 29.47 -11.45 20.46
CA TYR A 271 30.65 -12.10 19.90
C TYR A 271 31.89 -11.32 20.35
N LEU A 272 32.77 -12.01 21.08
CA LEU A 272 34.07 -11.50 21.50
C LEU A 272 34.97 -11.39 20.27
N GLN A 273 35.25 -10.17 19.83
CA GLN A 273 36.25 -9.93 18.78
C GLN A 273 37.57 -9.54 19.48
N PRO A 274 38.65 -10.33 19.38
CA PRO A 274 39.90 -9.99 20.04
C PRO A 274 40.62 -8.88 19.26
N ASP A 275 40.81 -7.74 19.89
CA ASP A 275 41.64 -6.66 19.35
C ASP A 275 43.07 -6.82 19.91
N CYS A 276 43.99 -7.30 19.07
CA CYS A 276 45.38 -7.55 19.47
C CYS A 276 46.29 -6.55 18.77
N SER A 277 46.85 -5.61 19.53
CA SER A 277 47.89 -4.71 19.05
C SER A 277 49.24 -5.43 19.04
N CYS A 278 49.78 -5.75 17.86
CA CYS A 278 51.15 -6.27 17.73
C CYS A 278 52.07 -5.14 17.22
N LEU A 279 53.08 -4.80 18.02
CA LEU A 279 54.11 -3.85 17.61
C LEU A 279 55.20 -4.59 16.82
N HIS A 280 55.54 -4.04 15.66
CA HIS A 280 56.62 -4.51 14.80
C HIS A 280 57.86 -3.65 15.02
N TYR A 281 58.96 -4.27 15.46
CA TYR A 281 60.27 -3.64 15.49
C TYR A 281 61.16 -4.26 14.41
N SER A 282 61.82 -3.43 13.61
CA SER A 282 62.89 -3.89 12.72
C SER A 282 64.23 -3.73 13.43
N LEU A 283 64.96 -4.83 13.61
CA LEU A 283 66.37 -4.78 14.02
C LEU A 283 67.23 -4.73 12.75
N SER A 284 68.35 -4.00 12.79
CA SER A 284 69.12 -3.59 11.60
C SER A 284 69.87 -4.73 10.88
N THR A 285 69.52 -5.98 11.13
CA THR A 285 70.06 -7.16 10.45
C THR A 285 68.90 -8.13 10.19
N SER A 286 68.23 -7.95 9.04
CA SER A 286 67.32 -8.86 8.30
C SER A 286 66.47 -9.93 9.01
N GLU A 287 66.17 -9.83 10.30
CA GLU A 287 65.19 -10.66 11.01
C GLU A 287 64.15 -9.78 11.70
N THR A 288 62.87 -10.11 11.50
CA THR A 288 61.74 -9.41 12.13
C THR A 288 61.17 -10.30 13.24
N ALA A 289 61.28 -9.84 14.49
CA ALA A 289 60.60 -10.47 15.63
C ALA A 289 59.26 -9.75 15.90
N ARG A 290 58.18 -10.52 16.09
CA ARG A 290 56.88 -10.01 16.55
C ARG A 290 56.70 -10.31 18.03
N VAL A 291 56.40 -9.28 18.83
CA VAL A 291 55.93 -9.44 20.20
C VAL A 291 54.52 -8.86 20.25
N CYS A 292 53.52 -9.73 20.46
CA CYS A 292 52.13 -9.30 20.63
C CYS A 292 51.84 -9.14 22.14
N GLY A 293 51.27 -7.99 22.52
CA GLY A 293 50.82 -7.72 23.88
C GLY A 293 49.49 -8.43 24.22
N GLN A 294 49.01 -8.25 25.46
CA GLN A 294 47.72 -8.80 25.92
C GLN A 294 46.56 -8.32 25.02
N CYS A 295 45.80 -9.27 24.47
CA CYS A 295 44.58 -8.96 23.72
C CYS A 295 43.49 -8.51 24.70
N GLN A 296 42.90 -7.34 24.43
CA GLN A 296 41.70 -6.90 25.14
C GLN A 296 40.47 -7.34 24.33
N TYR A 297 39.47 -7.84 25.04
CA TYR A 297 38.17 -8.17 24.46
C TYR A 297 37.28 -6.93 24.54
N THR A 298 36.96 -6.34 23.40
CA THR A 298 35.96 -5.27 23.28
C THR A 298 34.64 -5.85 22.78
N TYR A 299 33.55 -5.44 23.42
CA TYR A 299 32.19 -5.81 22.99
C TYR A 299 31.79 -4.90 21.82
N SER A 300 31.49 -5.48 20.65
CA SER A 300 30.97 -4.73 19.50
C SER A 300 29.49 -5.05 19.32
N CYS A 301 28.64 -4.02 19.28
CA CYS A 301 27.22 -4.15 18.94
C CYS A 301 27.07 -4.28 17.43
N SER A 302 26.41 -5.34 16.95
CA SER A 302 25.91 -5.40 15.57
C SER A 302 24.63 -4.57 15.45
N SER A 303 24.78 -3.24 15.36
CA SER A 303 23.66 -2.35 15.04
C SER A 303 23.50 -2.27 13.51
N PHE A 304 22.26 -2.33 13.01
CA PHE A 304 21.99 -1.96 11.62
C PHE A 304 21.86 -0.44 11.56
N VAL A 305 22.92 0.24 11.09
CA VAL A 305 22.91 1.69 10.89
C VAL A 305 22.30 1.98 9.53
N TYR A 306 21.15 2.64 9.50
CA TYR A 306 20.55 3.16 8.26
C TYR A 306 20.73 4.68 8.26
N THR A 307 21.33 5.19 7.19
CA THR A 307 21.60 6.62 7.04
C THR A 307 20.43 7.30 6.35
N LEU A 308 19.79 8.24 7.05
CA LEU A 308 18.89 9.21 6.46
C LEU A 308 19.71 10.15 5.58
N HIS A 309 19.39 10.22 4.30
CA HIS A 309 19.93 11.24 3.39
C HIS A 309 18.80 12.23 3.07
N SER A 310 19.06 13.50 3.39
CA SER A 310 18.29 14.67 2.96
C SER A 310 18.34 14.87 1.44
#